data_AF-A0A5B9CVF6-F1
#
_entry.id   AF-A0A5B9CVF6-F1
#
_cell.length_a   1.000
_cell.length_b   1.000
_cell.length_c   1.000
_cell.angle_alpha   90.00
_cell.angle_beta   90.00
_cell.angle_gamma   90.00
#
_symmetry.space_group_name_H-M   'P 1'
#
loop_
_entity.id
_entity.type
_entity.pdbx_description
1 polymer ?
#
loop_
_entity_poly.entity_id
_entity_poly.type
_entity_poly.pdbx_seq_one_letter_code
_entity_poly.pdbx_strand_id
1 'polypeptide(L)' 'MDILYKIARLLLILIVFIPIYATFVKTFGGWSWKQSIMTGLFVGILFFISDSLCRYFGLY' A
#
# COMPACT_ATOMS: atom_id res chain seq x y z
N MET A 1 -3.28 1.48 24.24
CA MET A 1 -2.06 0.68 24.03
C MET A 1 -1.92 0.37 22.53
N ASP A 2 -2.10 1.37 21.64
CA ASP A 2 -2.70 1.06 20.32
C ASP A 2 -2.17 1.83 19.11
N ILE A 3 -1.43 2.94 19.29
CA ILE A 3 -0.90 3.69 18.14
C ILE A 3 0.25 2.93 17.49
N LEU A 4 1.20 2.43 18.29
CA LEU A 4 2.28 1.56 17.82
C LEU A 4 1.73 0.29 17.16
N TYR A 5 0.68 -0.31 17.73
CA TYR A 5 0.03 -1.48 17.15
C TYR A 5 -0.67 -1.16 15.82
N LYS A 6 -1.42 -0.04 15.74
CA LYS A 6 -2.04 0.42 14.48
C LYS A 6 -1.01 0.71 13.39
N ILE A 7 0.10 1.37 13.75
CA ILE A 7 1.20 1.67 12.82
C ILE A 7 1.89 0.37 12.38
N ALA A 8 2.21 -0.52 13.31
CA ALA A 8 2.83 -1.81 12.99
C ALA A 8 1.93 -2.66 12.07
N ARG A 9 0.62 -2.70 12.33
CA ARG A 9 -0.36 -3.40 11.49
C ARG A 9 -0.44 -2.82 10.08
N LEU A 10 -0.46 -1.48 9.96
CA LEU A 10 -0.45 -0.79 8.68
C LEU A 10 0.83 -1.07 7.88
N LEU A 11 1.99 -1.01 8.53
CA LEU A 11 3.28 -1.36 7.91
C LEU A 11 3.31 -2.81 7.43
N LEU A 12 2.78 -3.75 8.23
CA LEU A 12 2.70 -5.16 7.87
C LEU A 12 1.84 -5.39 6.63
N ILE A 13 0.68 -4.73 6.56
CA ILE A 13 -0.18 -4.76 5.38
C ILE A 13 0.54 -4.19 4.16
N LEU A 14 1.27 -3.08 4.32
CA LEU A 14 2.02 -2.46 3.22
C LEU A 14 3.14 -3.38 2.69
N ILE A 15 3.93 -3.97 3.61
CA ILE A 15 5.04 -4.87 3.28
C ILE A 15 4.54 -6.12 2.56
N VAL A 16 3.34 -6.61 2.86
CA VAL A 16 2.74 -7.76 2.18
C VAL A 16 2.07 -7.35 0.86
N PHE A 17 1.37 -6.22 0.84
CA PHE A 17 0.60 -5.77 -0.31
C PHE A 17 1.48 -5.34 -1.48
N ILE A 18 2.56 -4.57 -1.22
CA ILE A 18 3.47 -4.06 -2.26
C ILE A 18 4.06 -5.20 -3.13
N PRO A 19 4.68 -6.26 -2.57
CA PRO A 19 5.25 -7.33 -3.39
C PRO A 19 4.17 -8.16 -4.11
N ILE A 20 3.00 -8.38 -3.50
CA ILE A 20 1.88 -9.05 -4.17
C ILE A 20 1.42 -8.24 -5.38
N TYR A 21 1.18 -6.94 -5.19
CA TYR A 21 0.77 -6.03 -6.26
C TYR A 21 1.84 -5.92 -7.34
N ALA A 22 3.11 -5.75 -6.97
CA ALA A 22 4.22 -5.69 -7.93
C ALA A 22 4.35 -6.98 -8.74
N THR A 23 4.17 -8.15 -8.11
CA THR A 23 4.18 -9.46 -8.80
C THR A 23 2.98 -9.58 -9.75
N PHE A 24 1.81 -9.14 -9.32
CA PHE A 24 0.61 -9.14 -10.14
C PHE A 24 0.77 -8.26 -11.38
N VAL A 25 1.22 -7.01 -11.20
CA VAL A 25 1.49 -6.08 -12.31
C VAL A 25 2.59 -6.58 -13.23
N LYS A 26 3.64 -7.21 -12.69
CA LYS A 26 4.71 -7.83 -13.49
C LYS A 26 4.20 -8.98 -14.35
N THR A 27 3.33 -9.82 -13.78
CA THR A 27 2.84 -11.07 -14.40
C THR A 27 1.73 -10.79 -15.41
N PHE A 28 0.76 -9.94 -15.07
CA PHE A 28 -0.39 -9.63 -15.92
C PHE A 28 -0.18 -8.42 -16.82
N GLY A 29 0.60 -7.42 -16.38
CA GLY A 29 0.84 -6.19 -17.13
C GLY A 29 2.04 -6.24 -18.07
N GLY A 30 2.92 -7.24 -17.96
CA GLY A 30 4.14 -7.35 -18.76
C GLY A 30 5.19 -6.26 -18.47
N TRP A 31 5.00 -5.46 -17.41
CA TRP A 31 5.87 -4.32 -17.11
C TRP A 31 7.26 -4.75 -16.64
N SER A 32 8.22 -3.83 -16.69
CA SER A 32 9.53 -4.07 -16.07
C SER A 32 9.41 -4.19 -14.55
N TRP A 33 10.35 -4.90 -13.91
CA TRP A 33 10.40 -4.98 -12.44
C TRP A 33 10.48 -3.59 -11.79
N LYS A 34 11.24 -2.68 -12.41
CA LYS A 34 11.40 -1.30 -11.95
C LYS A 34 10.07 -0.54 -11.95
N GLN A 35 9.31 -0.60 -13.05
CA GLN A 35 7.98 0.02 -13.11
C GLN A 35 7.00 -0.63 -12.14
N SER A 36 6.98 -1.97 -12.04
CA SER A 36 6.05 -2.67 -11.16
C SER A 36 6.25 -2.30 -9.68
N ILE A 37 7.50 -2.19 -9.24
CA ILE A 37 7.85 -1.75 -7.88
C ILE A 37 7.49 -0.27 -7.69
N MET A 38 7.82 0.60 -8.65
CA MET A 38 7.53 2.03 -8.57
C MET A 38 6.02 2.29 -8.48
N THR A 39 5.21 1.58 -9.26
CA THR A 39 3.75 1.66 -9.19
C THR A 39 3.20 1.05 -7.91
N GLY A 40 3.75 -0.08 -7.43
CA GLY A 40 3.35 -0.67 -6.15
C GLY A 40 3.58 0.28 -4.97
N LEU A 41 4.72 0.98 -4.95
CA LEU A 41 5.01 2.03 -3.97
C LEU A 41 4.03 3.22 -4.09
N PHE A 42 3.76 3.67 -5.31
CA PHE A 42 2.84 4.78 -5.56
C PHE A 42 1.41 4.47 -5.09
N VAL A 43 0.90 3.28 -5.41
CA VAL A 43 -0.41 2.81 -4.96
C VAL A 43 -0.45 2.65 -3.44
N GLY A 44 0.63 2.14 -2.82
CA GLY A 44 0.76 2.05 -1.37
C GLY A 44 0.66 3.41 -0.68
N ILE A 45 1.32 4.44 -1.22
CA ILE A 45 1.25 5.82 -0.70
C ILE A 45 -0.17 6.38 -0.86
N LEU A 46 -0.79 6.22 -2.04
CA LEU A 46 -2.17 6.66 -2.27
C LEU A 46 -3.15 6.03 -1.30
N PHE A 47 -3.03 4.72 -1.06
CA PHE A 47 -3.85 4.01 -0.10
C PHE A 47 -3.72 4.60 1.31
N PHE A 48 -2.50 4.93 1.73
CA PHE A 48 -2.24 5.54 3.04
C PHE A 48 -2.85 6.94 3.16
N ILE A 49 -2.75 7.74 2.10
CA ILE A 49 -3.34 9.08 2.02
C ILE A 49 -4.87 8.97 2.09
N SER A 50 -5.48 8.05 1.34
CA SER A 50 -6.92 7.80 1.37
C SER A 50 -7.40 7.31 2.75
N ASP A 51 -6.68 6.40 3.42
CA ASP A 51 -7.00 5.96 4.79
C ASP A 51 -6.99 7.14 5.78
N SER A 52 -5.95 7.98 5.68
CA SER A 52 -5.82 9.19 6.51
C SER A 52 -6.95 10.19 6.25
N LEU A 53 -7.30 10.42 4.99
CA LEU A 53 -8.42 11.29 4.59
C LEU A 53 -9.77 10.76 5.10
N CYS A 54 -10.04 9.46 4.95
CA CYS A 54 -11.28 8.86 5.45
C CYS A 54 -11.40 9.02 6.97
N ARG A 55 -10.31 8.82 7.71
CA ARG A 55 -10.25 9.10 9.15
C ARG A 55 -10.47 10.56 9.49
N TYR A 56 -9.87 11.47 8.72
CA TYR A 56 -10.02 12.90 8.94
C TYR A 56 -11.46 13.37 8.73
N PHE A 57 -12.13 12.85 7.71
CA PHE A 57 -13.54 13.15 7.42
C PHE A 57 -14.54 12.36 8.27
N GLY A 58 -14.08 11.47 9.15
CA GLY A 58 -14.96 10.65 9.99
C GLY A 58 -15.87 9.72 9.18
N LEU A 59 -15.45 9.32 7.98
CA LEU A 59 -16.16 8.34 7.14
C LEU A 59 -16.05 6.91 7.72
N TYR A 60 -15.38 6.75 8.86
CA TYR A 60 -15.19 5.51 9.62
C TYR A 60 -15.05 5.79 11.12
#